data_AF-A0A928S5X1-F1
#
_entry.id   AF-A0A928S5X1-F1
#
_cell.length_a   1.000
_cell.length_b   1.000
_cell.length_c   1.000
_cell.angle_alpha   90.00
_cell.angle_beta   90.00
_cell.angle_gamma   90.00
#
_symmetry.space_group_name_H-M   'P 1'
#
loop_
_entity.id
_entity.type
_entity.pdbx_description
1 polymer ?
#
loop_
_entity_poly.entity_id
_entity_poly.type
_entity_poly.pdbx_seq_one_letter_code
_entity_poly.pdbx_strand_id
1 'polypeptide(L)'
;MGRDEGCMAQIVDDQISRKHAQIRCVAGRYVALDMRSANGTLVNGRPLTGEMQLSEGDEIAVGASTLIFSERIFPDRESALEHWRQRGERGRSTLQS
;
A
#
# COMPACT_ATOMS: atom_id res chain seq x y z
N MET A 1 -2.24 -4.45 -8.75
CA MET A 1 -1.82 -5.44 -7.74
C MET A 1 -2.95 -6.42 -7.48
N GLY A 2 -2.61 -7.65 -7.10
CA GLY A 2 -3.59 -8.70 -6.84
C GLY A 2 -2.93 -10.06 -6.73
N ARG A 3 -3.72 -11.11 -6.51
CA ARG A 3 -3.21 -12.49 -6.37
C ARG A 3 -2.82 -13.13 -7.71
N ASP A 4 -3.38 -12.63 -8.81
CA ASP A 4 -3.14 -13.17 -10.13
C ASP A 4 -1.68 -12.96 -10.56
N GLU A 5 -1.08 -13.97 -11.19
CA GLU A 5 0.33 -13.95 -11.61
C GLU A 5 0.62 -12.88 -12.67
N GLY A 6 -0.39 -12.47 -13.43
CA GLY A 6 -0.30 -11.36 -14.38
C GLY A 6 -0.26 -9.97 -13.74
N CYS A 7 -0.37 -9.86 -12.41
CA CYS A 7 -0.26 -8.57 -11.73
C CYS A 7 1.21 -8.15 -11.58
N MET A 8 1.53 -6.91 -11.97
CA MET A 8 2.86 -6.31 -11.76
C MET A 8 3.37 -6.43 -10.30
N ALA A 9 2.46 -6.29 -9.34
CA ALA A 9 2.70 -6.62 -7.94
C ALA A 9 1.76 -7.76 -7.57
N GLN A 10 2.29 -8.99 -7.63
CA GLN A 10 1.58 -10.18 -7.18
C GLN A 10 1.71 -10.32 -5.67
N ILE A 11 0.59 -10.56 -4.99
CA ILE A 11 0.55 -10.80 -3.56
C ILE A 11 -0.23 -12.09 -3.32
N VAL A 12 0.46 -13.13 -2.87
CA VAL A 12 -0.11 -14.46 -2.69
C VAL A 12 -0.83 -14.52 -1.34
N ASP A 13 -2.09 -14.12 -1.35
CA ASP A 13 -3.00 -14.12 -0.20
C ASP A 13 -4.43 -14.40 -0.70
N ASP A 14 -5.08 -15.44 -0.19
CA ASP A 14 -6.41 -15.86 -0.65
C ASP A 14 -7.51 -14.83 -0.37
N GLN A 15 -7.29 -13.89 0.55
CA GLN A 15 -8.18 -12.75 0.80
C GLN A 15 -8.00 -11.63 -0.23
N ILE A 16 -6.98 -11.72 -1.11
CA ILE A 16 -6.74 -10.77 -2.17
C ILE A 16 -7.39 -11.27 -3.47
N SER A 17 -8.29 -10.45 -4.04
CA SER A 17 -8.84 -10.69 -5.37
C SER A 17 -7.75 -10.78 -6.45
N ARG A 18 -8.01 -11.57 -7.51
CA ARG A 18 -7.11 -11.73 -8.66
C ARG A 18 -6.55 -10.41 -9.17
N LYS A 19 -7.42 -9.43 -9.40
CA LYS A 19 -7.10 -8.02 -9.60
C LYS A 19 -7.75 -7.25 -8.46
N HIS A 20 -6.96 -6.74 -7.52
CA HIS A 20 -7.49 -6.20 -6.27
C HIS A 20 -7.56 -4.68 -6.30
N ALA A 21 -6.44 -4.04 -6.57
CA ALA A 21 -6.36 -2.59 -6.67
C ALA A 21 -5.36 -2.17 -7.76
N GLN A 22 -5.44 -0.93 -8.17
CA GLN A 22 -4.54 -0.31 -9.14
C GLN A 22 -4.02 0.99 -8.56
N ILE A 23 -2.71 1.24 -8.76
CA ILE A 23 -2.11 2.55 -8.57
C ILE A 23 -1.87 3.14 -9.95
N ARG A 24 -2.30 4.37 -10.17
CA ARG A 24 -2.10 5.12 -11.42
C ARG A 24 -1.32 6.39 -11.13
N CYS A 25 -0.49 6.82 -12.07
CA CYS A 25 0.06 8.17 -12.06
C CYS A 25 -0.75 9.03 -13.03
N VAL A 26 -1.47 10.03 -12.51
CA VAL A 26 -2.32 10.95 -13.26
C VAL A 26 -1.83 12.37 -12.99
N ALA A 27 -1.39 13.08 -14.02
CA ALA A 27 -0.87 14.45 -13.91
C ALA A 27 0.21 14.62 -12.80
N GLY A 28 1.11 13.64 -12.68
CA GLY A 28 2.19 13.65 -11.68
C GLY A 28 1.76 13.30 -10.26
N ARG A 29 0.52 12.84 -10.05
CA ARG A 29 -0.01 12.39 -8.75
C ARG A 29 -0.32 10.91 -8.81
N TYR A 30 0.03 10.19 -7.74
CA TYR A 30 -0.35 8.79 -7.60
C TYR A 30 -1.75 8.69 -7.01
N VAL A 31 -2.61 7.88 -7.63
CA VAL A 31 -3.97 7.59 -7.15
C VAL A 31 -4.17 6.09 -7.02
N ALA A 32 -4.77 5.65 -5.93
CA ALA A 32 -5.22 4.29 -5.70
C ALA A 32 -6.69 4.14 -6.14
N LEU A 33 -7.01 3.00 -6.73
CA LEU A 33 -8.34 2.58 -7.14
C LEU A 33 -8.57 1.12 -6.77
N ASP A 34 -9.69 0.82 -6.12
CA ASP A 34 -10.14 -0.54 -5.86
C ASP A 34 -10.78 -1.12 -7.14
N MET A 35 -10.40 -2.34 -7.50
CA MET A 35 -10.85 -3.00 -8.74
C MET A 35 -12.10 -3.87 -8.52
N ARG A 36 -13.01 -3.42 -7.64
CA ARG A 36 -14.17 -4.19 -7.16
C ARG A 36 -13.70 -5.48 -6.47
N SER A 37 -12.73 -5.34 -5.58
CA SER A 37 -12.22 -6.45 -4.81
C SER A 37 -13.28 -6.99 -3.85
N ALA A 38 -13.16 -8.26 -3.47
CA ALA A 38 -14.13 -8.92 -2.59
C ALA A 38 -14.11 -8.36 -1.16
N ASN A 39 -12.93 -7.98 -0.66
CA ASN A 39 -12.72 -7.54 0.72
C ASN A 39 -12.47 -6.02 0.83
N GLY A 40 -12.44 -5.31 -0.29
CA GLY A 40 -12.12 -3.88 -0.35
C GLY A 40 -10.64 -3.58 -0.13
N THR A 41 -10.28 -2.35 -0.46
CA THR A 41 -8.97 -1.76 -0.18
C THR A 41 -9.13 -0.68 0.88
N LEU A 42 -8.24 -0.66 1.88
CA LEU A 42 -8.17 0.44 2.86
C LEU A 42 -6.91 1.28 2.61
N VAL A 43 -7.02 2.59 2.73
CA VAL A 43 -5.88 3.51 2.79
C VAL A 43 -5.91 4.23 4.13
N ASN A 44 -4.85 4.09 4.92
CA ASN A 44 -4.76 4.60 6.29
C ASN A 44 -5.99 4.24 7.15
N GLY A 45 -6.43 2.98 7.05
CA GLY A 45 -7.60 2.44 7.76
C GLY A 45 -8.96 2.88 7.22
N ARG A 46 -9.02 3.67 6.15
CA ARG A 46 -10.28 4.16 5.57
C ARG A 46 -10.62 3.40 4.27
N PRO A 47 -11.88 2.96 4.09
CA PRO A 47 -12.30 2.31 2.86
C PRO A 47 -12.15 3.21 1.64
N LEU A 48 -11.58 2.65 0.58
CA LEU A 48 -11.42 3.32 -0.69
C LEU A 48 -12.73 3.23 -1.49
N THR A 49 -13.47 4.33 -1.57
CA THR A 49 -14.81 4.41 -2.20
C THR A 49 -14.80 5.02 -3.62
N GLY A 50 -13.61 5.28 -4.14
CA GLY A 50 -13.34 5.90 -5.44
C GLY A 50 -11.83 6.06 -5.64
N GLU A 51 -11.39 6.94 -6.53
CA GLU A 51 -9.97 7.27 -6.61
C GLU A 51 -9.51 8.07 -5.38
N MET A 52 -8.40 7.67 -4.77
CA MET A 52 -7.79 8.38 -3.65
C MET A 52 -6.34 8.71 -3.98
N GLN A 53 -5.94 9.97 -3.82
CA GLN A 53 -4.54 10.37 -3.97
C GLN A 53 -3.70 9.74 -2.84
N LEU A 54 -2.57 9.15 -3.20
CA LEU A 54 -1.57 8.62 -2.27
C LEU A 54 -0.47 9.65 -2.00
N SER A 55 0.07 9.59 -0.78
CA SER A 55 1.23 10.34 -0.32
C SER A 55 2.30 9.40 0.24
N GLU A 56 3.55 9.85 0.23
CA GLU A 56 4.69 9.11 0.81
C GLU A 56 4.37 8.61 2.24
N GLY A 57 4.43 7.29 2.42
CA GLY A 57 4.19 6.62 3.70
C GLY A 57 2.75 6.18 3.96
N ASP A 58 1.82 6.42 3.03
CA ASP A 58 0.46 5.92 3.18
C ASP A 58 0.43 4.38 3.28
N GLU A 59 -0.38 3.89 4.23
CA GLU A 59 -0.60 2.46 4.41
C GLU A 59 -1.77 2.00 3.55
N ILE A 60 -1.53 1.01 2.70
CA ILE A 60 -2.55 0.39 1.84
C ILE A 60 -2.76 -1.04 2.33
N ALA A 61 -3.93 -1.32 2.90
CA ALA A 61 -4.28 -2.67 3.34
C ALA A 61 -5.17 -3.37 2.28
N VAL A 62 -4.79 -4.59 1.95
CA VAL A 62 -5.49 -5.49 1.02
C VAL A 62 -5.43 -6.92 1.56
N GLY A 63 -6.58 -7.56 1.76
CA GLY A 63 -6.61 -8.87 2.42
C GLY A 63 -5.96 -8.81 3.81
N ALA A 64 -5.02 -9.72 4.08
CA ALA A 64 -4.21 -9.73 5.30
C ALA A 64 -2.86 -9.00 5.15
N SER A 65 -2.62 -8.34 4.02
CA SER A 65 -1.37 -7.66 3.71
C SER A 65 -1.48 -6.14 3.87
N THR A 66 -0.47 -5.53 4.46
CA THR A 66 -0.29 -4.06 4.50
C THR A 66 0.93 -3.68 3.68
N LEU A 67 0.74 -2.73 2.76
CA LEU A 67 1.78 -2.16 1.92
C LEU A 67 2.03 -0.71 2.34
N ILE A 68 3.26 -0.24 2.26
CA ILE A 68 3.60 1.17 2.45
C ILE A 68 3.89 1.79 1.08
N PHE A 69 3.20 2.87 0.76
CA PHE A 69 3.45 3.60 -0.49
C PHE A 69 4.70 4.48 -0.36
N SER A 70 5.55 4.45 -1.38
CA SER A 70 6.71 5.34 -1.50
C SER A 70 6.88 5.79 -2.94
N GLU A 71 7.16 7.08 -3.14
CA GLU A 71 7.59 7.65 -4.42
C GLU A 71 9.08 7.39 -4.67
N ARG A 72 9.81 6.91 -3.65
CA ARG A 72 11.23 6.58 -3.75
C ARG A 72 11.41 5.20 -4.35
N ILE A 73 12.35 5.11 -5.29
CA ILE A 73 12.84 3.83 -5.77
C ILE A 73 13.98 3.40 -4.85
N PHE A 74 13.81 2.26 -4.20
CA PHE A 74 14.87 1.62 -3.43
C PHE A 74 15.61 0.61 -4.31
N PRO A 75 16.95 0.56 -4.25
CA PRO A 75 17.73 -0.37 -5.04
C PRO A 75 17.51 -1.83 -4.64
N ASP A 76 17.14 -2.07 -3.38
CA ASP A 76 16.91 -3.39 -2.82
C ASP A 76 15.92 -3.34 -1.64
N ARG A 77 15.54 -4.54 -1.16
CA ARG A 77 14.63 -4.70 -0.03
C ARG A 77 15.22 -4.20 1.30
N GLU A 78 16.53 -4.35 1.51
CA GLU A 78 17.16 -4.01 2.78
C GLU A 78 17.15 -2.50 3.02
N SER A 79 17.55 -1.73 2.02
CA SER A 79 17.52 -0.26 2.03
C SER A 79 16.10 0.30 2.18
N ALA A 80 15.10 -0.35 1.56
CA ALA A 80 13.70 -0.02 1.78
C ALA A 80 13.28 -0.25 3.24
N LEU A 81 13.62 -1.41 3.80
CA LEU A 81 13.28 -1.75 5.19
C LEU A 81 14.00 -0.85 6.20
N GLU A 82 15.27 -0.54 5.96
CA GLU A 82 16.03 0.38 6.80
C GLU A 82 15.40 1.77 6.82
N HIS A 83 15.01 2.30 5.64
CA HIS A 83 14.32 3.57 5.54
C HIS A 83 13.07 3.62 6.43
N TRP A 84 12.26 2.57 6.38
CA TRP A 84 11.01 2.50 7.13
C TRP A 84 11.19 2.15 8.61
N ARG A 85 12.23 1.38 8.99
CA ARG A 85 12.62 1.17 10.40
C ARG A 85 12.98 2.49 11.07
N GLN A 86 13.86 3.28 10.44
CA GLN A 86 14.29 4.58 10.96
C GLN A 86 13.13 5.60 11.06
N ARG A 87 12.09 5.47 10.22
CA ARG A 87 10.87 6.30 10.33
C ARG A 87 9.91 5.79 11.40
N GLY A 88 9.70 4.48 11.53
CA GLY A 88 8.82 3.89 12.53
C GLY A 88 9.32 4.06 13.97
N GLU A 89 10.63 4.08 14.18
CA GLU A 89 11.26 4.36 15.49
C GLU A 89 11.02 5.81 15.95
N ARG A 90 10.94 6.77 15.02
CA ARG A 90 10.62 8.17 15.34
C ARG A 90 9.14 8.41 15.67
N GLY A 91 8.24 7.49 15.31
CA GLY A 91 6.81 7.57 15.59
C GLY A 91 6.37 6.91 16.90
N ARG A 92 7.26 6.16 17.57
CA ARG A 92 6.97 5.45 18.84
C ARG A 92 7.40 6.20 20.10
N SER A 93 7.55 7.53 20.03
CA SER A 93 7.84 8.35 21.21
C SER A 93 6.54 8.86 21.83
N THR A 94 6.21 8.29 23.01
CA THR A 94 5.23 8.75 24.02
C THR A 94 3.77 8.32 23.85
N LEU A 95 3.39 7.27 24.59
CA LEU A 95 2.18 7.19 25.41
C LEU A 95 2.40 6.11 26.48
N GLN A 96 3.14 6.48 27.54
CA GLN A 96 3.00 5.85 28.86
C GLN A 96 2.60 6.97 29.82
N SER A 97 1.37 6.87 30.34
CA SER A 97 0.90 7.52 31.56
C SER A 97 -0.05 6.56 32.26
#